data_AF-A0A5E4II54-F1
#
_entry.id   AF-A0A5E4II54-F1
#
_cell.length_a   1.000
_cell.length_b   1.000
_cell.length_c   1.000
_cell.angle_alpha   90.00
_cell.angle_beta   90.00
_cell.angle_gamma   90.00
#
_symmetry.space_group_name_H-M   'P 1'
#
loop_
_entity.id
_entity.type
_entity.pdbx_description
1 polymer ?
#
loop_
_entity_poly.entity_id
_entity_poly.type
_entity_poly.pdbx_seq_one_letter_code
_entity_poly.pdbx_strand_id
1 'polypeptide(L)'
;MNLPLKYDATFVGQPHGNRRETIQALRETGIDVKTWGAGWDVGRISQEEMIQVFNQSRINLNLSNASTCGVNDLDTNPALKLLSRYLDRVPFGSGVKGIGRQCLSKINPRNTKTNKKKPSDDRCQNSLDQIKGRNFEVPGCGGFIMTGKADNLDEYYEIGKEVVCFENTYELVEKANYYLEQEDERSAIAQAGYDRTMREHTYVHRFNEIFRRIGLMAESSDIALDIYAKPGRTTEVH
;
A
#
# COMPACT_ATOMS: atom_id res chain seq x y z
N MET A 1 14.73 14.99 3.73
CA MET A 1 13.42 14.60 3.15
C MET A 1 12.33 14.70 4.22
N ASN A 2 12.19 15.87 4.85
CA ASN A 2 11.23 16.08 5.94
C ASN A 2 10.34 17.25 5.55
N LEU A 3 9.51 17.07 4.52
CA LEU A 3 8.43 18.02 4.29
C LEU A 3 7.36 17.82 5.38
N PRO A 4 6.71 18.89 5.84
CA PRO A 4 5.63 18.75 6.81
C PRO A 4 4.49 17.92 6.18
N LEU A 5 3.97 16.97 6.97
CA LEU A 5 2.80 16.19 6.57
C LEU A 5 1.60 17.12 6.36
N LYS A 6 0.93 16.95 5.22
CA LYS A 6 -0.20 17.79 4.77
C LYS A 6 -1.47 16.98 4.56
N TYR A 7 -1.36 15.70 4.23
CA TYR A 7 -2.49 14.86 3.86
C TYR A 7 -2.59 13.64 4.76
N ASP A 8 -3.81 13.28 5.15
CA ASP A 8 -4.07 12.03 5.89
C ASP A 8 -3.87 10.83 4.97
N ALA A 9 -4.56 10.79 3.84
CA ALA A 9 -4.37 9.76 2.83
C ALA A 9 -4.43 10.33 1.42
N THR A 10 -3.65 9.75 0.50
CA THR A 10 -3.62 10.16 -0.89
C THR A 10 -3.65 8.98 -1.85
N PHE A 11 -4.26 9.19 -3.01
CA PHE A 11 -4.22 8.26 -4.13
C PHE A 11 -3.90 9.00 -5.43
N VAL A 12 -2.87 8.55 -6.15
CA VAL A 12 -2.47 9.11 -7.45
C VAL A 12 -2.57 8.04 -8.53
N GLY A 13 -3.67 8.09 -9.30
CA GLY A 13 -3.98 7.13 -10.36
C GLY A 13 -5.38 7.34 -10.92
N GLN A 14 -5.70 6.68 -12.04
CA GLN A 14 -7.04 6.79 -12.64
C GLN A 14 -8.10 6.03 -11.80
N PRO A 15 -9.35 6.51 -11.74
CA PRO A 15 -10.45 5.89 -10.98
C PRO A 15 -11.09 4.70 -11.71
N HIS A 16 -10.28 3.72 -12.10
CA HIS A 16 -10.75 2.49 -12.76
C HIS A 16 -11.15 1.40 -11.76
N GLY A 17 -12.05 0.50 -12.16
CA GLY A 17 -12.55 -0.56 -11.29
C GLY A 17 -13.33 0.00 -10.11
N ASN A 18 -13.18 -0.63 -8.94
CA ASN A 18 -13.84 -0.30 -7.67
C ASN A 18 -13.13 0.82 -6.87
N ARG A 19 -12.23 1.58 -7.50
CA ARG A 19 -11.41 2.60 -6.81
C ARG A 19 -12.26 3.74 -6.27
N ARG A 20 -13.32 4.14 -6.96
CA ARG A 20 -14.20 5.22 -6.49
C ARG A 20 -14.91 4.82 -5.21
N GLU A 21 -15.47 3.63 -5.20
CA GLU A 21 -16.17 3.01 -4.08
C GLU A 21 -15.23 2.81 -2.89
N THR A 22 -14.01 2.33 -3.15
CA THR A 22 -12.98 2.14 -2.12
C THR A 22 -12.56 3.47 -1.47
N ILE A 23 -12.32 4.51 -2.28
CA ILE A 23 -11.98 5.85 -1.78
C ILE A 23 -13.17 6.46 -1.01
N GLN A 24 -14.40 6.23 -1.48
CA GLN A 24 -15.59 6.69 -0.80
C GLN A 24 -15.75 6.01 0.57
N ALA A 25 -15.54 4.70 0.67
CA ALA A 25 -15.60 3.98 1.94
C ALA A 25 -14.61 4.54 2.99
N LEU A 26 -13.40 4.90 2.58
CA LEU A 26 -12.43 5.57 3.46
C LEU A 26 -12.91 6.97 3.90
N ARG A 27 -13.50 7.75 2.99
CA ARG A 27 -14.04 9.07 3.32
C ARG A 27 -15.24 9.00 4.27
N GLU A 28 -16.08 7.98 4.12
CA GLU A 28 -17.24 7.74 5.00
C GLU A 28 -16.83 7.40 6.44
N THR A 29 -15.60 6.92 6.66
CA THR A 29 -15.05 6.76 8.01
C THR A 29 -14.38 8.01 8.58
N GLY A 30 -14.46 9.14 7.87
CA GLY A 30 -13.92 10.43 8.31
C GLY A 30 -12.46 10.68 7.91
N ILE A 31 -11.84 9.82 7.09
CA ILE A 31 -10.47 10.01 6.61
C ILE A 31 -10.47 10.97 5.42
N ASP A 32 -9.68 12.05 5.48
CA ASP A 32 -9.51 12.95 4.32
C ASP A 32 -8.59 12.31 3.26
N VAL A 33 -9.22 11.76 2.21
CA VAL A 33 -8.50 11.16 1.09
C VAL A 33 -8.46 12.12 -0.10
N LYS A 34 -7.27 12.60 -0.48
CA LYS A 34 -7.06 13.39 -1.71
C LYS A 34 -6.70 12.49 -2.90
N THR A 35 -7.23 12.83 -4.08
CA THR A 35 -7.12 12.00 -5.29
C THR A 35 -6.68 12.81 -6.50
N TRP A 36 -5.71 12.29 -7.25
CA TRP A 36 -5.23 12.86 -8.51
C TRP A 36 -5.14 11.81 -9.61
N GLY A 37 -5.34 12.23 -10.86
CA GLY A 37 -5.34 11.40 -12.06
C GLY A 37 -6.47 11.76 -13.01
N ALA A 38 -6.36 11.36 -14.27
CA ALA A 38 -7.42 11.58 -15.25
C ALA A 38 -8.72 10.88 -14.78
N GLY A 39 -9.82 11.63 -14.72
CA GLY A 39 -11.12 11.16 -14.22
C GLY A 39 -11.46 11.57 -12.79
N TRP A 40 -10.53 12.18 -12.05
CA TRP A 40 -10.80 12.89 -10.79
C TRP A 40 -10.94 14.39 -11.03
N ASP A 41 -11.59 15.10 -10.10
CA ASP A 41 -11.88 16.53 -10.23
C ASP A 41 -10.61 17.41 -10.40
N VAL A 42 -9.52 17.04 -9.72
CA VAL A 42 -8.25 17.79 -9.77
C VAL A 42 -7.42 17.45 -11.01
N GLY A 43 -7.68 16.32 -11.69
CA GLY A 43 -6.91 15.91 -12.85
C GLY A 43 -5.49 15.42 -12.54
N ARG A 44 -4.60 15.44 -13.55
CA ARG A 44 -3.22 14.93 -13.46
C ARG A 44 -2.30 15.98 -12.83
N ILE A 45 -1.24 15.51 -12.18
CA ILE A 45 -0.17 16.33 -11.56
C ILE A 45 1.17 16.02 -12.22
N SER A 46 2.13 16.94 -12.08
CA SER A 46 3.52 16.75 -12.52
C SER A 46 4.23 15.68 -11.69
N GLN A 47 5.42 15.25 -12.14
CA GLN A 47 6.24 14.32 -11.36
C GLN A 47 6.77 14.97 -10.07
N GLU A 48 7.17 16.24 -10.13
CA GLU A 48 7.64 16.99 -8.98
C GLU A 48 6.54 17.14 -7.92
N GLU A 49 5.32 17.49 -8.35
CA GLU A 49 4.16 17.57 -7.47
C GLU A 49 3.82 16.21 -6.85
N MET A 50 3.96 15.14 -7.63
CA MET A 50 3.71 13.77 -7.17
C MET A 50 4.72 13.33 -6.10
N ILE A 51 6.00 13.68 -6.25
CA ILE A 51 7.03 13.43 -5.21
C ILE A 51 6.69 14.19 -3.94
N GLN A 52 6.25 15.45 -4.05
CA GLN A 52 5.80 16.24 -2.90
C GLN A 52 4.61 15.58 -2.21
N VAL A 53 3.60 15.15 -2.97
CA VAL A 53 2.46 14.40 -2.43
C VAL A 53 2.94 13.16 -1.67
N PHE A 54 3.84 12.36 -2.23
CA PHE A 54 4.30 11.13 -1.58
C PHE A 54 5.02 11.38 -0.27
N ASN A 55 5.83 12.43 -0.19
CA ASN A 55 6.56 12.79 1.02
C ASN A 55 5.68 13.51 2.05
N GLN A 56 4.62 14.21 1.62
CA GLN A 56 3.72 14.97 2.50
C GLN A 56 2.46 14.20 2.94
N SER A 57 2.28 12.97 2.46
CA SER A 57 1.17 12.12 2.85
C SER A 57 1.53 11.24 4.04
N ARG A 58 0.65 11.20 5.04
CA ARG A 58 0.74 10.18 6.09
C ARG A 58 0.54 8.80 5.47
N ILE A 59 -0.43 8.63 4.58
CA ILE A 59 -0.69 7.37 3.90
C ILE A 59 -0.75 7.57 2.38
N ASN A 60 0.09 6.86 1.64
CA ASN A 60 -0.03 6.74 0.18
C ASN A 60 -0.72 5.42 -0.18
N LEU A 61 -1.89 5.52 -0.79
CA LEU A 61 -2.70 4.37 -1.21
C LEU A 61 -2.23 3.88 -2.59
N ASN A 62 -1.98 2.58 -2.70
CA ASN A 62 -1.78 1.91 -3.97
C ASN A 62 -2.89 0.86 -4.20
N LEU A 63 -3.93 1.27 -4.92
CA LEU A 63 -5.11 0.44 -5.21
C LEU A 63 -4.87 -0.41 -6.47
N SER A 64 -4.72 -1.71 -6.29
CA SER A 64 -4.53 -2.68 -7.37
C SER A 64 -5.86 -3.01 -8.09
N ASN A 65 -5.85 -3.63 -9.28
CA ASN A 65 -7.07 -3.77 -10.11
C ASN A 65 -8.04 -4.83 -9.56
N ALA A 66 -7.57 -5.77 -8.74
CA ALA A 66 -8.36 -6.81 -8.07
C ALA A 66 -8.69 -6.49 -6.60
N SER A 67 -8.25 -5.35 -6.07
CA SER A 67 -8.55 -4.96 -4.69
C SER A 67 -9.97 -4.44 -4.56
N THR A 68 -10.94 -5.36 -4.53
CA THR A 68 -11.91 -5.55 -3.44
C THR A 68 -13.05 -6.43 -3.96
N CYS A 69 -13.15 -7.64 -3.43
CA CYS A 69 -14.39 -8.40 -3.48
C CYS A 69 -15.50 -7.52 -2.92
N GLY A 70 -16.58 -7.34 -3.69
CA GLY A 70 -17.61 -6.34 -3.42
C GLY A 70 -18.27 -6.45 -2.05
N VAL A 71 -18.90 -5.35 -1.64
CA VAL A 71 -19.59 -5.07 -0.37
C VAL A 71 -20.86 -5.95 -0.14
N ASN A 72 -20.93 -7.17 -0.70
CA ASN A 72 -22.12 -8.01 -0.65
C ASN A 72 -22.16 -9.02 0.51
N ASP A 73 -21.13 -9.09 1.37
CA ASP A 73 -21.11 -10.00 2.54
C ASP A 73 -21.47 -9.28 3.86
N LEU A 74 -22.44 -8.37 3.83
CA LEU A 74 -23.05 -7.81 5.03
C LEU A 74 -24.10 -8.76 5.60
N ASP A 75 -23.68 -9.93 6.08
CA ASP A 75 -24.49 -10.66 7.07
C ASP A 75 -23.62 -11.38 8.11
N THR A 76 -23.98 -11.16 9.37
CA THR A 76 -23.35 -11.59 10.63
C THR A 76 -22.09 -10.86 11.07
N ASN A 77 -22.21 -10.19 12.23
CA ASN A 77 -21.25 -9.34 12.93
C ASN A 77 -19.77 -9.82 12.85
N PRO A 78 -18.99 -9.34 11.86
CA PRO A 78 -17.64 -9.84 11.56
C PRO A 78 -16.60 -9.37 12.57
N ALA A 79 -16.84 -8.21 13.18
CA ALA A 79 -15.91 -7.51 14.07
C ALA A 79 -15.46 -8.40 15.23
N LEU A 80 -16.39 -9.11 15.88
CA LEU A 80 -16.08 -9.94 17.06
C LEU A 80 -15.27 -11.20 16.73
N LYS A 81 -15.53 -11.82 15.56
CA LYS A 81 -14.85 -13.06 15.15
C LYS A 81 -13.47 -12.76 14.57
N LEU A 82 -13.33 -11.62 13.88
CA LEU A 82 -12.07 -11.15 13.32
C LEU A 82 -11.12 -10.63 14.41
N LEU A 83 -11.61 -9.84 15.38
CA LEU A 83 -10.81 -9.34 16.51
C LEU A 83 -10.14 -10.50 17.27
N SER A 84 -10.85 -11.62 17.48
CA SER A 84 -10.28 -12.79 18.16
C SER A 84 -9.13 -13.46 17.39
N ARG A 85 -9.16 -13.42 16.06
CA ARG A 85 -8.13 -14.00 15.17
C ARG A 85 -6.99 -13.02 14.89
N TYR A 86 -7.23 -11.72 15.07
CA TYR A 86 -6.29 -10.65 14.82
C TYR A 86 -5.29 -10.49 15.97
N LEU A 87 -5.74 -10.68 17.21
CA LEU A 87 -4.85 -10.74 18.39
C LEU A 87 -3.74 -11.80 18.28
N ASP A 88 -3.94 -12.83 17.45
CA ASP A 88 -2.98 -13.92 17.26
C ASP A 88 -1.98 -13.66 16.12
N ARG A 89 -2.16 -12.61 15.29
CA ARG A 89 -1.48 -12.48 13.98
C ARG A 89 -0.57 -11.27 13.83
N VAL A 90 -0.58 -10.33 14.79
CA VAL A 90 0.23 -9.12 14.78
C VAL A 90 1.07 -9.07 16.06
N PRO A 91 2.37 -8.75 15.99
CA PRO A 91 3.27 -8.78 17.13
C PRO A 91 3.08 -7.50 17.97
N PHE A 92 1.89 -7.34 18.57
CA PHE A 92 1.64 -6.19 19.42
C PHE A 92 2.43 -6.30 20.72
N GLY A 93 3.30 -5.32 20.96
CA GLY A 93 4.01 -5.13 22.21
C GLY A 93 3.06 -5.10 23.42
N SER A 94 3.63 -5.37 24.59
CA SER A 94 2.98 -5.75 25.86
C SER A 94 1.90 -4.82 26.45
N GLY A 95 1.52 -3.72 25.80
CA GLY A 95 0.55 -2.72 26.31
C GLY A 95 -0.93 -2.99 26.01
N VAL A 96 -1.27 -3.84 25.03
CA VAL A 96 -2.65 -3.89 24.47
C VAL A 96 -3.57 -4.93 25.15
N LYS A 97 -3.04 -5.76 26.07
CA LYS A 97 -3.83 -6.84 26.73
C LYS A 97 -4.95 -6.34 27.65
N GLY A 98 -4.93 -5.08 28.07
CA GLY A 98 -5.91 -4.52 29.02
C GLY A 98 -7.20 -4.00 28.39
N ILE A 99 -7.10 -3.37 27.21
CA ILE A 99 -8.20 -2.58 26.64
C ILE A 99 -9.24 -3.48 25.95
N GLY A 100 -8.78 -4.53 25.25
CA GLY A 100 -9.66 -5.43 24.48
C GLY A 100 -10.61 -6.29 25.32
N ARG A 101 -10.22 -6.66 26.55
CA ARG A 101 -11.05 -7.52 27.43
C ARG A 101 -12.25 -6.80 28.03
N GLN A 102 -12.18 -5.48 28.22
CA GLN A 102 -13.22 -4.73 28.92
C GLN A 102 -14.46 -4.51 28.05
N CYS A 103 -14.30 -4.40 26.72
CA CYS A 103 -15.41 -4.26 25.77
C CYS A 103 -16.16 -5.57 25.48
N LEU A 104 -15.55 -6.74 25.69
CA LEU A 104 -16.12 -8.05 25.32
C LEU A 104 -17.12 -8.63 26.33
N SER A 105 -17.23 -8.08 27.54
CA SER A 105 -18.08 -8.64 28.61
C SER A 105 -19.59 -8.35 28.49
N LYS A 106 -20.04 -7.62 27.44
CA LYS A 106 -21.41 -7.07 27.38
C LYS A 106 -22.36 -7.66 26.33
N ILE A 107 -22.04 -8.77 25.65
CA ILE A 107 -22.93 -9.28 24.57
C ILE A 107 -23.26 -10.78 24.77
N ASN A 108 -24.54 -11.05 25.03
CA ASN A 108 -25.15 -12.36 25.21
C ASN A 108 -25.75 -12.84 23.86
N PRO A 109 -25.47 -14.04 23.34
CA PRO A 109 -26.00 -14.46 22.04
C PRO A 109 -27.34 -15.19 22.16
N ARG A 110 -28.39 -14.69 21.48
CA ARG A 110 -29.61 -15.45 21.18
C ARG A 110 -29.70 -15.74 19.68
N ASN A 111 -29.43 -17.00 19.36
CA ASN A 111 -30.06 -17.91 18.40
C ASN A 111 -30.96 -17.32 17.28
N THR A 112 -30.60 -17.57 16.01
CA THR A 112 -31.54 -17.91 14.92
C THR A 112 -30.87 -18.79 13.86
N LYS A 113 -31.62 -19.79 13.39
CA LYS A 113 -31.27 -20.76 12.35
C LYS A 113 -31.62 -20.20 10.97
N THR A 114 -30.79 -20.39 9.94
CA THR A 114 -31.21 -20.41 8.53
C THR A 114 -30.34 -21.32 7.65
N ASN A 115 -30.96 -21.74 6.54
CA ASN A 115 -30.68 -22.91 5.71
C ASN A 115 -29.33 -22.93 4.95
N LYS A 116 -28.70 -24.11 4.92
CA LYS A 116 -27.59 -24.45 4.03
C LYS A 116 -28.08 -24.58 2.58
N LYS A 117 -27.57 -23.76 1.65
CA LYS A 117 -27.51 -24.08 0.22
C LYS A 117 -26.12 -24.64 -0.13
N LYS A 118 -26.10 -25.66 -1.00
CA LYS A 118 -24.89 -26.37 -1.47
C LYS A 118 -23.96 -25.42 -2.24
N PRO A 119 -22.63 -25.57 -2.14
CA PRO A 119 -21.69 -24.73 -2.86
C PRO A 119 -21.69 -25.11 -4.34
N SER A 120 -21.87 -24.12 -5.22
CA SER A 120 -21.54 -24.23 -6.64
C SER A 120 -20.03 -24.08 -6.81
N ASP A 121 -19.48 -24.95 -7.63
CA ASP A 121 -18.06 -25.07 -7.95
C ASP A 121 -17.63 -23.95 -8.92
N ASP A 122 -17.59 -22.71 -8.43
CA ASP A 122 -16.96 -21.61 -9.15
C ASP A 122 -15.56 -21.41 -8.57
N ARG A 123 -14.55 -22.00 -9.23
CA ARG A 123 -13.16 -21.63 -9.01
C ARG A 123 -13.00 -20.15 -9.34
N CYS A 124 -13.09 -19.30 -8.31
CA CYS A 124 -12.61 -17.92 -8.37
C CYS A 124 -11.12 -17.98 -8.66
N GLN A 125 -10.76 -17.81 -9.93
CA GLN A 125 -9.38 -17.57 -10.31
C GLN A 125 -9.03 -16.19 -9.74
N ASN A 126 -8.51 -16.17 -8.52
CA ASN A 126 -7.90 -15.00 -7.91
C ASN A 126 -6.74 -14.58 -8.80
N SER A 127 -7.01 -13.70 -9.76
CA SER A 127 -6.01 -12.98 -10.54
C SER A 127 -5.26 -12.10 -9.55
N LEU A 128 -4.16 -12.61 -9.01
CA LEU A 128 -3.27 -11.83 -8.17
C LEU A 128 -2.71 -10.66 -9.01
N ASP A 129 -2.66 -9.48 -8.39
CA ASP A 129 -2.27 -8.26 -9.09
C ASP A 129 -0.76 -8.22 -9.32
N GLN A 130 -0.33 -7.71 -10.49
CA GLN A 130 1.08 -7.50 -10.78
C GLN A 130 1.66 -6.34 -9.97
N ILE A 131 2.95 -6.44 -9.61
CA ILE A 131 3.71 -5.35 -8.98
C ILE A 131 3.73 -4.14 -9.92
N LYS A 132 3.30 -2.99 -9.41
CA LYS A 132 3.28 -1.71 -10.14
C LYS A 132 4.43 -0.82 -9.68
N GLY A 133 4.83 0.14 -10.52
CA GLY A 133 5.89 1.10 -10.21
C GLY A 133 5.73 1.83 -8.87
N ARG A 134 4.48 2.09 -8.44
CA ARG A 134 4.17 2.72 -7.14
C ARG A 134 4.71 1.98 -5.93
N ASN A 135 4.86 0.65 -6.02
CA ASN A 135 5.46 -0.15 -4.96
C ASN A 135 6.94 0.20 -4.70
N PHE A 136 7.59 0.88 -5.63
CA PHE A 136 8.98 1.34 -5.51
C PHE A 136 9.08 2.86 -5.46
N GLU A 137 8.26 3.58 -6.23
CA GLU A 137 8.30 5.04 -6.29
C GLU A 137 7.93 5.70 -4.95
N VAL A 138 6.91 5.19 -4.25
CA VAL A 138 6.49 5.78 -2.97
C VAL A 138 7.54 5.53 -1.89
N PRO A 139 8.01 4.27 -1.64
CA PRO A 139 9.11 4.05 -0.71
C PRO A 139 10.38 4.81 -1.10
N GLY A 140 10.72 4.89 -2.39
CA GLY A 140 11.87 5.65 -2.89
C GLY A 140 11.79 7.16 -2.66
N CYS A 141 10.60 7.71 -2.40
CA CYS A 141 10.39 9.10 -1.97
C CYS A 141 10.35 9.27 -0.44
N GLY A 142 10.58 8.20 0.33
CA GLY A 142 10.45 8.20 1.79
C GLY A 142 9.01 8.19 2.29
N GLY A 143 8.03 7.85 1.44
CA GLY A 143 6.62 7.84 1.79
C GLY A 143 6.17 6.51 2.39
N PHE A 144 5.26 6.55 3.37
CA PHE A 144 4.57 5.36 3.85
C PHE A 144 3.56 4.89 2.79
N ILE A 145 3.65 3.63 2.37
CA ILE A 145 2.77 3.02 1.38
C ILE A 145 1.87 1.96 2.01
N MET A 146 0.58 2.02 1.65
CA MET A 146 -0.38 0.94 1.88
C MET A 146 -0.93 0.45 0.54
N THR A 147 -0.66 -0.81 0.21
CA THR A 147 -0.91 -1.39 -1.11
C THR A 147 -1.83 -2.61 -1.05
N GLY A 148 -2.65 -2.80 -2.08
CA GLY A 148 -3.31 -4.08 -2.29
C GLY A 148 -2.27 -5.20 -2.43
N LYS A 149 -2.66 -6.43 -2.08
CA LYS A 149 -1.80 -7.61 -2.25
C LYS A 149 -1.44 -7.79 -3.73
N ALA A 150 -0.14 -7.84 -4.01
CA ALA A 150 0.40 -8.12 -5.34
C ALA A 150 1.24 -9.40 -5.28
N ASP A 151 1.33 -10.11 -6.41
CA ASP A 151 2.18 -11.28 -6.54
C ASP A 151 3.63 -10.95 -6.22
N ASN A 152 4.25 -11.83 -5.42
CA ASN A 152 5.67 -11.81 -5.09
C ASN A 152 6.18 -10.52 -4.45
N LEU A 153 5.31 -9.63 -3.94
CA LEU A 153 5.75 -8.40 -3.30
C LEU A 153 6.65 -8.67 -2.08
N ASP A 154 6.42 -9.80 -1.41
CA ASP A 154 7.21 -10.35 -0.31
C ASP A 154 8.64 -10.75 -0.72
N GLU A 155 8.92 -10.95 -2.01
CA GLU A 155 10.30 -11.12 -2.51
C GLU A 155 11.08 -9.79 -2.53
N TYR A 156 10.38 -8.65 -2.56
CA TYR A 156 10.98 -7.32 -2.66
C TYR A 156 11.05 -6.61 -1.31
N TYR A 157 10.01 -6.78 -0.49
CA TYR A 157 9.87 -6.09 0.80
C TYR A 157 9.40 -7.03 1.90
N GLU A 158 9.82 -6.76 3.13
CA GLU A 158 9.25 -7.40 4.31
C GLU A 158 7.91 -6.73 4.69
N ILE A 159 6.81 -7.44 4.45
CA ILE A 159 5.45 -6.95 4.70
C ILE A 159 5.24 -6.67 6.19
N GLY A 160 4.71 -5.49 6.50
CA GLY A 160 4.49 -4.99 7.86
C GLY A 160 5.73 -4.35 8.49
N LYS A 161 6.90 -4.41 7.86
CA LYS A 161 8.12 -3.72 8.32
C LYS A 161 8.63 -2.68 7.33
N GLU A 162 8.50 -2.93 6.03
CA GLU A 162 8.99 -2.04 4.98
C GLU A 162 7.85 -1.47 4.12
N VAL A 163 6.76 -2.23 3.97
CA VAL A 163 5.52 -1.81 3.28
C VAL A 163 4.30 -2.44 3.96
N VAL A 164 3.12 -1.85 3.82
CA VAL A 164 1.87 -2.41 4.38
C VAL A 164 0.95 -2.90 3.27
N CYS A 165 0.47 -4.14 3.40
CA CYS A 165 -0.54 -4.70 2.49
C CYS A 165 -1.94 -4.70 3.10
N PHE A 166 -2.97 -4.71 2.24
CA PHE A 166 -4.36 -5.04 2.59
C PHE A 166 -4.97 -5.97 1.54
N GLU A 167 -5.96 -6.77 1.92
CA GLU A 167 -6.64 -7.73 1.05
C GLU A 167 -8.03 -7.25 0.60
N ASN A 168 -8.67 -6.35 1.36
CA ASN A 168 -10.02 -5.86 1.07
C ASN A 168 -10.27 -4.47 1.70
N THR A 169 -11.44 -3.87 1.43
CA THR A 169 -11.79 -2.50 1.82
C THR A 169 -11.89 -2.36 3.32
N TYR A 170 -12.39 -3.40 3.99
CA TYR A 170 -12.53 -3.40 5.45
C TYR A 170 -11.15 -3.32 6.11
N GLU A 171 -10.23 -4.18 5.70
CA GLU A 171 -8.86 -4.17 6.23
C GLU A 171 -8.13 -2.87 5.86
N LEU A 172 -8.36 -2.34 4.65
CA LEU A 172 -7.83 -1.05 4.24
C LEU A 172 -8.28 0.08 5.18
N VAL A 173 -9.58 0.14 5.50
CA VAL A 173 -10.15 1.14 6.41
C VAL A 173 -9.61 0.97 7.83
N GLU A 174 -9.54 -0.26 8.33
CA GLU A 174 -9.01 -0.57 9.65
C GLU A 174 -7.55 -0.12 9.78
N LYS A 175 -6.71 -0.52 8.83
CA LYS A 175 -5.28 -0.14 8.80
C LYS A 175 -5.09 1.34 8.57
N ALA A 176 -5.91 1.99 7.75
CA ALA A 176 -5.83 3.44 7.55
C ALA A 176 -6.05 4.19 8.86
N ASN A 177 -7.10 3.86 9.61
CA ASN A 177 -7.37 4.48 10.92
C ASN A 177 -6.23 4.20 11.91
N TYR A 178 -5.77 2.96 12.01
CA TYR A 178 -4.66 2.59 12.88
C TYR A 178 -3.38 3.40 12.57
N TYR A 179 -2.92 3.35 11.31
CA TYR A 179 -1.67 4.00 10.95
C TYR A 179 -1.74 5.52 10.96
N LEU A 180 -2.92 6.14 10.86
CA LEU A 180 -3.05 7.59 11.07
C LEU A 180 -2.71 8.00 12.52
N GLU A 181 -3.03 7.15 13.50
CA GLU A 181 -2.74 7.38 14.92
C GLU A 181 -1.31 6.97 15.32
N GLN A 182 -0.71 5.98 14.65
CA GLN A 182 0.62 5.44 14.97
C GLN A 182 1.74 6.10 14.17
N GLU A 183 2.08 7.36 14.49
CA GLU A 183 3.08 8.13 13.74
C GLU A 183 4.50 7.52 13.78
N ASP A 184 4.96 7.06 14.94
CA ASP A 184 6.32 6.50 15.08
C ASP A 184 6.47 5.20 14.28
N GLU A 185 5.50 4.30 14.38
CA GLU A 185 5.48 3.04 13.64
C GLU A 185 5.42 3.28 12.13
N ARG A 186 4.51 4.17 11.70
CA ARG A 186 4.36 4.55 10.30
C ARG A 186 5.65 5.14 9.72
N SER A 187 6.32 6.02 10.48
CA SER A 187 7.58 6.64 10.09
C SER A 187 8.71 5.62 10.03
N ALA A 188 8.78 4.68 10.98
CA ALA A 188 9.76 3.60 10.96
C ALA A 188 9.60 2.69 9.74
N ILE A 189 8.36 2.32 9.40
CA ILE A 189 8.07 1.51 8.21
C ILE A 189 8.45 2.25 6.93
N ALA A 190 8.09 3.54 6.81
CA ALA A 190 8.45 4.35 5.66
C ALA A 190 9.96 4.46 5.46
N GLN A 191 10.71 4.65 6.55
CA GLN A 191 12.17 4.72 6.52
C GLN A 191 12.79 3.37 6.11
N ALA A 192 12.31 2.26 6.67
CA ALA A 192 12.79 0.94 6.30
C ALA A 192 12.51 0.62 4.82
N GLY A 193 11.32 0.97 4.32
CA GLY A 193 10.97 0.85 2.90
C GLY A 193 11.84 1.71 1.99
N TYR A 194 12.17 2.94 2.40
CA TYR A 194 13.11 3.80 1.69
C TYR A 194 14.50 3.18 1.61
N ASP A 195 15.05 2.75 2.75
CA ASP A 195 16.39 2.16 2.84
C ASP A 195 16.49 0.90 1.98
N ARG A 196 15.45 0.05 2.01
CA ARG A 196 15.33 -1.14 1.13
C ARG A 196 15.34 -0.74 -0.35
N THR A 197 14.56 0.27 -0.72
CA THR A 197 14.44 0.73 -2.11
C THR A 197 15.74 1.30 -2.65
N MET A 198 16.40 2.16 -1.87
CA MET A 198 17.67 2.77 -2.26
C MET A 198 18.78 1.74 -2.40
N ARG A 199 18.75 0.69 -1.59
CA ARG A 199 19.77 -0.37 -1.59
C ARG A 199 19.61 -1.37 -2.74
N GLU A 200 18.38 -1.67 -3.16
CA GLU A 200 18.14 -2.81 -4.07
C GLU A 200 17.20 -2.54 -5.25
N HIS A 201 16.33 -1.53 -5.14
CA HIS A 201 15.21 -1.34 -6.07
C HIS A 201 15.31 -0.07 -6.90
N THR A 202 16.48 0.57 -6.94
CA THR A 202 16.75 1.63 -7.92
C THR A 202 16.88 1.05 -9.33
N TYR A 203 16.53 1.85 -10.34
CA TYR A 203 16.74 1.47 -11.73
C TYR A 203 18.20 1.12 -12.02
N VAL A 204 19.16 1.82 -11.42
CA VAL A 204 20.59 1.54 -11.58
C VAL A 204 20.92 0.11 -11.14
N HIS A 205 20.45 -0.32 -9.95
CA HIS A 205 20.70 -1.69 -9.48
C HIS A 205 20.02 -2.73 -10.38
N ARG A 206 18.78 -2.46 -10.80
CA ARG A 206 18.00 -3.39 -11.63
C ARG A 206 18.54 -3.52 -13.05
N PHE A 207 18.94 -2.42 -13.68
CA PHE A 207 19.57 -2.45 -15.00
C PHE A 207 20.95 -3.09 -14.94
N ASN A 208 21.75 -2.81 -13.92
CA ASN A 208 23.05 -3.47 -13.75
C ASN A 208 22.92 -5.00 -13.62
N GLU A 209 21.90 -5.48 -12.89
CA GLU A 209 21.61 -6.92 -12.81
C GLU A 209 21.16 -7.51 -14.15
N ILE A 210 20.29 -6.80 -14.90
CA ILE A 210 19.88 -7.24 -16.24
C ILE A 210 21.09 -7.31 -17.16
N PHE A 211 21.88 -6.23 -17.25
CA PHE A 211 23.08 -6.15 -18.08
C PHE A 211 24.08 -7.24 -17.72
N ARG A 212 24.25 -7.53 -16.43
CA ARG A 212 25.05 -8.66 -15.96
C ARG A 212 24.52 -9.99 -16.47
N ARG A 213 23.20 -10.25 -16.35
CA ARG A 213 22.57 -11.50 -16.80
C ARG A 213 22.64 -11.71 -18.31
N ILE A 214 22.61 -10.63 -19.10
CA ILE A 214 22.72 -10.71 -20.57
C ILE A 214 24.16 -10.54 -21.08
N GLY A 215 25.16 -10.48 -20.18
CA GLY A 215 26.57 -10.48 -20.54
C GLY A 215 27.14 -9.16 -21.05
N LEU A 216 26.51 -8.02 -20.75
CA LEU A 216 26.88 -6.68 -21.25
C LEU A 216 27.61 -5.80 -20.21
N MET A 217 28.42 -6.37 -19.32
CA MET A 217 29.15 -5.55 -18.33
C MET A 217 30.34 -4.81 -19.00
N ALA A 218 30.38 -3.49 -18.89
CA ALA A 218 31.61 -2.72 -19.06
C ALA A 218 32.38 -2.69 -17.73
N GLU A 219 33.72 -2.75 -17.79
CA GLU A 219 34.55 -2.59 -16.60
C GLU A 219 34.41 -1.17 -16.02
N SER A 220 34.15 -1.10 -14.71
CA SER A 220 34.07 0.11 -13.87
C SER A 220 32.74 0.91 -13.95
N SER A 221 31.91 0.73 -12.93
CA SER A 221 30.63 1.42 -12.74
C SER A 221 30.75 2.89 -12.26
N ASP A 222 31.97 3.36 -12.01
CA ASP A 222 32.24 4.74 -11.57
C ASP A 222 32.20 5.75 -12.73
N ILE A 223 32.21 5.31 -13.99
CA ILE A 223 32.39 6.20 -15.16
C ILE A 223 31.08 6.83 -15.66
N ALA A 224 29.91 6.27 -15.34
CA ALA A 224 28.64 6.69 -15.95
C ALA A 224 27.83 7.72 -15.13
N LEU A 225 28.09 7.89 -13.84
CA LEU A 225 27.32 8.79 -12.98
C LEU A 225 27.79 10.26 -13.03
N ASP A 226 29.03 10.50 -13.49
CA ASP A 226 29.60 11.85 -13.65
C ASP A 226 29.26 12.50 -15.01
N ILE A 227 28.59 11.76 -15.90
CA ILE A 227 28.01 12.38 -17.11
C ILE A 227 26.76 13.13 -16.67
N TYR A 228 26.94 14.38 -16.26
CA TYR A 228 25.88 15.35 -16.00
C TYR A 228 24.90 15.40 -17.17
N ALA A 229 23.87 14.55 -17.13
CA ALA A 229 22.74 14.63 -18.04
C ALA A 229 22.03 15.95 -17.75
N LYS A 230 22.14 16.90 -18.68
CA LYS A 230 21.40 18.16 -18.58
C LYS A 230 19.92 17.86 -18.89
N PRO A 231 18.98 18.20 -17.98
CA PRO A 231 17.55 18.00 -18.23
C PRO A 231 17.14 18.62 -19.57
N GLY A 232 16.48 17.86 -20.44
CA GLY A 232 15.94 18.34 -21.71
C GLY A 232 16.90 18.32 -22.91
N ARG A 233 18.08 17.70 -22.81
CA ARG A 233 19.00 17.53 -23.96
C ARG A 233 19.46 16.08 -24.09
N THR A 234 19.20 15.47 -25.24
CA THR A 234 19.78 14.17 -25.61
C THR A 234 21.09 14.43 -26.35
N THR A 235 22.20 13.93 -25.82
CA THR A 235 23.46 13.83 -26.57
C THR A 235 23.62 12.40 -27.02
N GLU A 236 23.71 12.18 -28.33
CA GLU A 236 24.11 10.89 -28.86
C GLU A 236 25.57 10.64 -28.48
N VAL A 237 25.83 9.46 -27.94
CA VAL A 237 27.17 8.96 -27.66
C VAL A 237 27.53 8.07 -28.85
N HIS A 238 28.50 8.50 -29.66
CA HIS A 238 29.05 7.76 -30.79
C HIS A 238 30.12 6.77 -30.34
#